data_AF-A0A6P1AIC2-F1
#
_entry.id   AF-A0A6P1AIC2-F1
#
_cell.length_a   1.000
_cell.length_b   1.000
_cell.length_c   1.000
_cell.angle_alpha   90.00
_cell.angle_beta   90.00
_cell.angle_gamma   90.00
#
_symmetry.space_group_name_H-M   'P 1'
#
loop_
_entity.id
_entity.type
_entity.pdbx_description
1 polymer ?
#
loop_
_entity_poly.entity_id
_entity_poly.type
_entity_poly.pdbx_seq_one_letter_code
_entity_poly.pdbx_strand_id
1 'polypeptide(L)'
;MINQSFDKLAKEEHSHRKSVKEDLHQHHHSHEDRVKPHVHTEESLRKIINRLSRIEGHIRGIKTMVNESRPCPEVLVQIAAVRGALDRVARIILDEHLSECI
;
A
#
# COMPACT_ATOMS: atom_id res chain seq x y z
N MET A 1 -1.98 48.69 -17.08
CA MET A 1 -0.52 48.60 -16.79
C MET A 1 -0.45 47.88 -15.44
N ILE A 2 -0.07 46.61 -15.29
CA ILE A 2 1.06 45.87 -15.84
C ILE A 2 0.60 44.40 -15.92
N ASN A 3 0.22 43.95 -17.10
CA ASN A 3 0.01 42.54 -17.40
C ASN A 3 0.74 42.33 -18.74
N GLN A 4 1.83 41.55 -18.75
CA GLN A 4 2.68 41.13 -19.89
C GLN A 4 4.21 41.24 -19.60
N SER A 5 4.72 40.70 -18.48
CA SER A 5 6.20 40.66 -18.28
C SER A 5 6.76 39.43 -17.55
N PHE A 6 6.05 38.29 -17.52
CA PHE A 6 6.66 37.02 -17.08
C PHE A 6 6.67 35.90 -18.14
N ASP A 7 6.15 36.16 -19.35
CA ASP A 7 6.13 35.20 -20.47
C ASP A 7 7.32 35.33 -21.45
N LYS A 8 8.46 35.91 -21.02
CA LYS A 8 9.58 36.22 -21.94
C LYS A 8 10.96 35.79 -21.43
N LEU A 9 11.09 34.56 -20.95
CA LEU A 9 12.40 33.92 -20.73
C LEU A 9 12.49 32.56 -21.40
N ALA A 10 12.13 32.53 -22.69
CA ALA A 10 12.54 31.48 -23.62
C ALA A 10 13.15 32.12 -24.86
N LYS A 11 14.31 31.58 -25.28
CA LYS A 11 15.07 31.82 -26.53
C LYS A 11 16.03 33.02 -26.45
N GLU A 12 17.32 32.93 -26.73
CA GLU A 12 18.17 32.01 -27.51
C GLU A 12 19.64 32.36 -27.20
N GLU A 13 20.56 31.39 -27.18
CA GLU A 13 21.84 31.45 -27.92
C GLU A 13 22.59 30.11 -27.80
N HIS A 14 22.78 29.48 -28.95
CA HIS A 14 23.66 28.33 -29.20
C HIS A 14 25.13 28.78 -29.28
N SER A 15 26.10 27.97 -28.80
CA SER A 15 27.22 27.49 -29.64
C SER A 15 28.19 26.54 -28.89
N HIS A 16 28.31 25.33 -29.44
CA HIS A 16 29.46 24.39 -29.46
C HIS A 16 30.35 24.13 -28.23
N ARG A 17 30.38 22.86 -27.77
CA ARG A 17 31.62 22.03 -27.82
C ARG A 17 31.36 20.51 -27.71
N LYS A 18 31.64 19.83 -28.83
CA LYS A 18 32.08 18.44 -29.10
C LYS A 18 31.76 17.26 -28.15
N SER A 19 31.07 16.28 -28.76
CA SER A 19 31.36 14.83 -28.82
C SER A 19 32.05 14.13 -27.67
N VAL A 20 31.28 13.32 -26.95
CA VAL A 20 31.70 12.00 -26.45
C VAL A 20 30.62 11.01 -26.89
N LYS A 21 30.98 10.05 -27.75
CA LYS A 21 30.14 8.88 -28.01
C LYS A 21 30.45 7.86 -26.92
N GLU A 22 29.67 7.88 -25.85
CA GLU A 22 29.61 6.77 -24.91
C GLU A 22 28.51 5.83 -25.38
N ASP A 23 28.90 4.61 -25.75
CA ASP A 23 28.01 3.51 -26.09
C ASP A 23 27.17 3.14 -24.85
N LEU A 24 26.07 3.86 -24.68
CA LEU A 24 25.07 3.60 -23.67
C LEU A 24 24.28 2.35 -24.10
N HIS A 25 24.70 1.17 -23.63
CA HIS A 25 23.82 0.03 -23.53
C HIS A 25 22.66 0.41 -22.61
N GLN A 26 21.53 0.79 -23.21
CA GLN A 26 20.27 0.95 -22.50
C GLN A 26 19.81 -0.42 -22.01
N HIS A 27 20.18 -0.76 -20.79
CA HIS A 27 19.49 -1.80 -20.04
C HIS A 27 18.12 -1.27 -19.63
N HIS A 28 17.16 -1.43 -20.54
CA HIS A 28 15.75 -1.21 -20.29
C HIS A 28 15.24 -2.34 -19.37
N HIS A 29 15.48 -2.23 -18.05
CA HIS A 29 14.83 -3.11 -17.08
C HIS A 29 13.40 -2.64 -16.84
N SER A 30 12.51 -3.00 -17.76
CA SER A 30 11.06 -2.93 -17.57
C SER A 30 10.66 -3.97 -16.53
N HIS A 31 10.81 -3.67 -15.24
CA HIS A 31 10.18 -4.46 -14.19
C HIS A 31 8.67 -4.15 -14.22
N GLU A 32 7.94 -4.85 -15.10
CA GLU A 32 6.53 -5.12 -14.83
C GLU A 32 6.49 -5.91 -13.53
N ASP A 33 6.16 -5.23 -12.44
CA ASP A 33 5.91 -5.85 -11.14
C ASP A 33 4.61 -6.65 -11.27
N ARG A 34 4.70 -7.86 -11.84
CA ARG A 34 3.56 -8.74 -12.05
C ARG A 34 3.14 -9.26 -10.68
N VAL A 35 2.26 -8.50 -10.01
CA VAL A 35 1.53 -8.96 -8.84
C VAL A 35 0.76 -10.21 -9.27
N LYS A 36 1.31 -11.38 -8.98
CA LYS A 36 0.63 -12.66 -9.23
C LYS A 36 -0.66 -12.66 -8.40
N PRO A 37 -1.80 -13.12 -8.96
CA PRO A 37 -3.00 -13.35 -8.17
C PRO A 37 -2.62 -14.26 -7.00
N HIS A 38 -2.86 -13.81 -5.77
CA HIS A 38 -2.68 -14.67 -4.60
C HIS A 38 -3.73 -15.78 -4.70
N VAL A 39 -3.30 -17.04 -4.67
CA VAL A 39 -4.22 -18.18 -4.72
C VAL A 39 -4.39 -18.66 -3.29
N HIS A 40 -5.64 -18.84 -2.87
CA HIS A 40 -5.98 -19.46 -1.60
C HIS A 40 -6.75 -20.73 -1.91
N THR A 41 -6.50 -21.80 -1.15
CA THR A 41 -7.40 -22.95 -1.15
C THR A 41 -8.81 -22.51 -0.71
N GLU A 42 -9.86 -23.19 -1.17
CA GLU A 42 -11.23 -22.83 -0.80
C GLU A 42 -11.43 -22.82 0.73
N GLU A 43 -10.78 -23.76 1.43
CA GLU A 43 -10.79 -23.81 2.90
C GLU A 43 -10.10 -22.59 3.52
N SER A 44 -8.91 -22.22 3.03
CA SER A 44 -8.19 -21.04 3.53
C SER A 44 -8.98 -19.76 3.28
N LEU A 45 -9.50 -19.57 2.06
CA LEU A 45 -10.30 -18.42 1.68
C LEU A 45 -11.46 -18.22 2.66
N ARG A 46 -12.21 -19.30 2.94
CA ARG A 46 -13.31 -19.28 3.91
C ARG A 46 -12.82 -18.91 5.32
N LYS A 47 -11.67 -19.43 5.77
CA LYS A 47 -11.08 -19.10 7.07
C LYS A 47 -10.69 -17.61 7.16
N ILE A 48 -10.06 -17.07 6.12
CA ILE A 48 -9.65 -15.66 6.04
C ILE A 48 -10.88 -14.76 6.08
N ILE A 49 -11.88 -15.01 5.22
CA ILE A 49 -13.13 -14.25 5.17
C ILE A 49 -13.81 -14.25 6.54
N ASN A 50 -13.96 -15.42 7.17
CA ASN A 50 -14.58 -15.53 8.50
C ASN A 50 -13.82 -14.77 9.59
N ARG A 51 -12.50 -14.64 9.48
CA ARG A 51 -11.71 -13.83 10.43
C ARG A 51 -11.92 -12.34 10.18
N LEU A 52 -11.91 -11.92 8.92
CA LEU A 52 -12.17 -10.54 8.52
C LEU A 52 -13.58 -10.08 8.94
N SER A 53 -14.62 -10.90 8.75
CA SER A 53 -15.98 -10.58 9.20
C SER A 53 -16.08 -10.39 10.71
N ARG A 54 -15.33 -11.17 11.51
CA ARG A 54 -15.26 -10.97 12.97
C ARG A 54 -14.54 -9.67 13.34
N ILE A 55 -13.44 -9.36 12.64
CA ILE A 55 -12.71 -8.10 12.82
C ILE A 55 -13.61 -6.90 12.51
N GLU A 56 -14.40 -6.98 11.44
CA GLU A 56 -15.38 -5.95 11.10
C GLU A 56 -16.40 -5.75 12.24
N GLY A 57 -16.92 -6.84 12.81
CA GLY A 57 -17.79 -6.78 13.98
C GLY A 57 -17.15 -6.09 15.19
N HIS A 58 -15.87 -6.36 15.47
CA HIS A 58 -15.14 -5.66 16.53
C HIS A 58 -14.98 -4.17 16.24
N ILE A 59 -14.69 -3.78 15.00
CA ILE A 59 -14.57 -2.36 14.61
C ILE A 59 -15.91 -1.64 14.81
N ARG A 60 -17.02 -2.29 14.44
CA ARG A 60 -18.38 -1.76 14.72
C ARG A 60 -18.61 -1.60 16.22
N GLY A 61 -18.18 -2.57 17.04
CA GLY A 61 -18.24 -2.48 18.50
C GLY A 61 -17.44 -1.31 19.06
N ILE A 62 -16.20 -1.09 18.60
CA ILE A 62 -15.37 0.04 18.99
C ILE A 62 -16.05 1.37 18.65
N LYS A 63 -16.65 1.49 17.45
CA LYS A 63 -17.42 2.67 17.06
C LYS A 63 -18.55 2.96 18.05
N THR A 64 -19.28 1.93 18.50
CA THR A 64 -20.32 2.08 19.53
C THR A 64 -19.73 2.55 20.86
N MET A 65 -18.62 1.95 21.32
CA MET A 65 -17.98 2.35 22.58
C MET A 65 -17.57 3.84 22.59
N VAL A 66 -17.09 4.34 21.45
CA VAL A 66 -16.73 5.76 21.29
C VAL A 66 -17.98 6.64 21.34
N ASN A 67 -19.06 6.26 20.63
CA ASN A 67 -20.32 7.00 20.67
C ASN A 67 -20.93 7.05 22.08
N GLU A 68 -20.75 5.99 22.86
CA GLU A 68 -21.18 5.88 24.26
C GLU A 68 -20.24 6.59 25.25
N SER A 69 -19.18 7.25 24.77
CA SER A 69 -18.18 7.93 25.61
C SER A 69 -17.57 7.02 26.68
N ARG A 70 -17.34 5.74 26.36
CA ARG A 70 -16.70 4.79 27.27
C ARG A 70 -15.26 5.20 27.60
N PRO A 71 -14.70 4.78 28.76
CA PRO A 71 -13.35 5.14 29.17
C PRO A 71 -12.31 4.78 28.10
N CYS A 72 -11.39 5.71 27.82
CA CYS A 72 -10.32 5.52 26.84
C CYS A 72 -9.53 4.22 27.02
N PRO A 73 -9.16 3.78 28.24
CA PRO A 73 -8.44 2.52 28.42
C PRO A 73 -9.21 1.30 27.89
N GLU A 74 -10.54 1.27 28.03
CA GLU A 74 -11.37 0.17 27.54
C GLU A 74 -11.41 0.13 26.01
N VAL A 75 -11.54 1.30 25.37
CA VAL A 75 -11.51 1.43 23.91
C VAL A 75 -10.14 0.99 23.36
N LEU A 76 -9.05 1.41 24.01
CA LEU A 76 -7.69 1.05 23.62
C LEU A 76 -7.43 -0.46 23.70
N VAL A 77 -7.98 -1.14 24.71
CA VAL A 77 -7.91 -2.61 24.81
C VAL A 77 -8.59 -3.28 23.62
N GLN A 78 -9.76 -2.80 23.20
CA GLN A 78 -10.45 -3.35 22.03
C GLN A 78 -9.70 -3.08 20.72
N ILE A 79 -9.13 -1.89 20.56
CA ILE A 79 -8.27 -1.57 19.41
C ILE A 79 -7.06 -2.53 19.37
N ALA A 80 -6.41 -2.79 20.51
CA ALA A 80 -5.30 -3.73 20.59
C ALA A 80 -5.73 -5.16 20.20
N ALA A 81 -6.92 -5.59 20.61
CA ALA A 81 -7.47 -6.88 20.23
C ALA A 81 -7.71 -6.99 18.70
N VAL A 82 -8.23 -5.93 18.07
CA VAL A 82 -8.41 -5.85 16.61
C VAL A 82 -7.08 -5.92 15.89
N ARG A 83 -6.09 -5.15 16.34
CA ARG A 83 -4.74 -5.19 15.76
C ARG A 83 -4.15 -6.60 15.82
N GLY A 84 -4.19 -7.26 16.98
CA GLY A 84 -3.70 -8.64 17.10
C GLY A 84 -4.48 -9.64 16.25
N ALA A 85 -5.77 -9.39 15.97
CA ALA A 85 -6.54 -10.22 15.05
C ALA A 85 -6.13 -10.02 13.59
N LEU A 86 -5.85 -8.78 13.18
CA LEU A 86 -5.30 -8.45 11.86
C LEU A 86 -3.92 -9.07 11.65
N ASP A 87 -3.03 -8.99 12.65
CA ASP A 87 -1.70 -9.60 12.58
C ASP A 87 -1.78 -11.11 12.31
N ARG A 88 -2.76 -11.80 12.92
CA ARG A 88 -3.00 -13.23 12.67
C ARG A 88 -3.50 -13.51 11.24
N VAL A 89 -4.31 -12.63 10.66
CA VAL A 89 -4.77 -12.79 9.27
C VAL A 89 -3.61 -12.55 8.31
N ALA A 90 -2.83 -11.50 8.53
CA ALA A 90 -1.63 -11.21 7.75
C ALA A 90 -0.65 -12.39 7.76
N ARG A 91 -0.46 -13.02 8.92
CA ARG A 91 0.40 -14.21 9.05
C ARG A 91 -0.08 -15.39 8.22
N ILE A 92 -1.39 -15.67 8.21
CA ILE A 92 -1.96 -16.77 7.41
C ILE A 92 -1.69 -16.54 5.91
N ILE A 93 -1.96 -15.33 5.43
CA ILE A 93 -1.76 -14.96 4.03
C ILE A 93 -0.27 -15.06 3.67
N LEU A 94 0.61 -14.60 4.55
CA LEU A 94 2.06 -14.68 4.35
C LEU A 94 2.56 -16.12 4.31
N ASP A 95 2.16 -16.96 5.27
CA ASP A 95 2.58 -18.37 5.33
C ASP A 95 2.15 -19.13 4.06
N GLU A 96 0.96 -18.84 3.54
CA GLU A 96 0.48 -19.42 2.28
C GLU A 96 1.29 -18.93 1.08
N HIS A 97 1.56 -17.63 1.01
CA HIS A 97 2.40 -17.07 -0.06
C HIS A 97 3.80 -17.71 -0.08
N LEU A 98 4.41 -17.88 1.09
CA LEU A 98 5.72 -18.52 1.21
C LEU A 98 5.68 -20.00 0.81
N SER A 99 4.58 -20.71 1.07
CA SER A 99 4.43 -22.12 0.70
C SER A 99 4.21 -22.37 -0.80
N GLU A 100 3.70 -21.37 -1.53
CA GLU A 100 3.46 -21.47 -2.98
C GLU A 100 4.62 -20.92 -3.83
N CYS A 101 5.39 -19.98 -3.29
CA CYS A 101 6.40 -19.24 -4.05
C CYS A 101 7.86 -19.69 -3.80
N ILE A 102 8.13 -20.44 -2.73
CA ILE A 102 9.45 -21.01 -2.41
C ILE A 102 9.42 -22.52 -2.70
#